data_AF-A0A2P2P6T8-F1
#
_entry.id   AF-A0A2P2P6T8-F1
#
_cell.length_a   1.000
_cell.length_b   1.000
_cell.length_c   1.000
_cell.angle_alpha   90.00
_cell.angle_beta   90.00
_cell.angle_gamma   90.00
#
_symmetry.space_group_name_H-M   'P 1'
#
loop_
_entity.id
_entity.type
_entity.pdbx_description
1 polymer ?
#
loop_
_entity_poly.entity_id
_entity_poly.type
_entity_poly.pdbx_seq_one_letter_code
_entity_poly.pdbx_strand_id
1 'polypeptide(L)'
;MMVLERVLRGMKTHVTYLNITQMTDYRKDGHPSIYRKQNLSKAERRSPLLYQDCSHWCLPGVPDAWNEILYAELLINENRKHQIQKRHR
;
A
#
# COMPACT_ATOMS: atom_id res chain seq x y z
N MET A 1 8.03 9.93 -3.45
CA MET A 1 9.28 9.39 -4.02
C MET A 1 9.69 10.21 -5.25
N MET A 2 10.76 11.01 -5.17
CA MET A 2 11.09 12.00 -6.21
C MET A 2 11.27 11.42 -7.62
N VAL A 3 11.99 10.30 -7.74
CA VAL A 3 12.25 9.66 -9.06
C VAL A 3 10.95 9.15 -9.69
N LEU A 4 10.13 8.44 -8.91
CA LEU A 4 8.84 7.92 -9.36
C LEU A 4 7.92 9.05 -9.83
N GLU A 5 7.75 10.09 -9.00
CA GLU A 5 6.89 11.23 -9.32
C GLU A 5 7.34 11.95 -10.60
N ARG A 6 8.65 12.07 -10.83
CA ARG A 6 9.20 12.67 -12.06
C ARG A 6 8.86 11.84 -13.28
N VAL A 7 8.99 10.52 -13.21
CA VAL A 7 8.67 9.60 -14.32
C VAL A 7 7.18 9.67 -14.64
N LEU A 8 6.32 9.58 -13.64
CA LEU A 8 4.85 9.61 -13.81
C LEU A 8 4.37 10.89 -14.51
N ARG A 9 4.99 12.05 -14.23
CA ARG A 9 4.68 13.33 -14.91
C ARG A 9 5.02 13.32 -16.40
N GLY A 10 5.98 12.50 -16.83
CA GLY A 10 6.41 12.41 -18.22
C GLY A 10 5.69 11.33 -19.04
N MET A 11 4.81 10.54 -18.42
CA MET A 11 4.13 9.44 -19.11
C MET A 11 3.01 9.95 -20.02
N LYS A 12 2.92 9.39 -21.23
CA LYS A 12 1.82 9.66 -22.18
C LYS A 12 0.48 9.23 -21.62
N THR A 13 0.45 8.06 -20.99
CA THR A 13 -0.75 7.54 -20.30
C THR A 13 -0.73 8.03 -18.86
N HIS A 14 -1.80 8.73 -18.45
CA HIS A 14 -1.93 9.20 -17.09
C HIS A 14 -2.02 8.03 -16.11
N VAL A 15 -1.28 8.13 -15.00
CA VAL A 15 -1.28 7.17 -13.91
C VAL A 15 -1.51 7.92 -12.60
N THR A 16 -2.58 7.56 -11.89
CA THR A 16 -2.82 8.09 -10.55
C THR A 16 -1.87 7.44 -9.55
N TYR A 17 -1.08 8.26 -8.85
CA TYR A 17 -0.15 7.78 -7.84
C TYR A 17 -0.80 7.76 -6.45
N LEU A 18 -0.90 6.56 -5.85
CA LEU A 18 -1.29 6.42 -4.46
C LEU A 18 -0.05 6.51 -3.56
N ASN A 19 0.21 7.70 -3.01
CA ASN A 19 1.35 7.92 -2.12
C ASN A 19 1.08 7.38 -0.70
N ILE A 20 1.30 6.08 -0.53
CA ILE A 20 1.11 5.37 0.74
C ILE A 20 2.36 5.37 1.63
N THR A 21 3.48 5.97 1.21
CA THR A 21 4.79 5.81 1.87
C THR A 21 4.77 6.32 3.31
N GLN A 22 4.34 7.56 3.53
CA GLN A 22 4.40 8.16 4.87
C GLN A 22 3.45 7.49 5.85
N MET A 23 2.21 7.18 5.42
CA MET A 23 1.25 6.49 6.29
C MET A 23 1.70 5.07 6.64
N THR A 24 2.38 4.39 5.71
CA THR A 24 2.90 3.04 5.92
C THR A 24 4.11 3.05 6.85
N ASP A 25 4.97 4.07 6.80
CA ASP A 25 6.16 4.17 7.67
C ASP A 25 5.81 4.27 9.16
N TYR A 26 4.65 4.83 9.50
CA TYR A 26 4.15 4.85 10.87
C TYR A 26 3.73 3.46 11.40
N ARG A 27 3.53 2.47 10.51
CA ARG A 27 2.91 1.19 10.84
C ARG A 27 3.89 0.04 11.00
N LYS A 28 5.03 0.27 11.68
CA LYS A 28 6.02 -0.78 11.98
C LYS A 28 5.44 -1.97 12.75
N ASP A 29 4.33 -1.75 13.45
CA ASP A 29 3.53 -2.75 14.15
C ASP A 29 2.76 -3.71 13.22
N GLY A 30 2.52 -3.32 11.97
CA GLY A 30 1.74 -4.09 11.00
C GLY A 30 2.49 -5.28 10.37
N HIS A 31 3.76 -5.46 10.66
CA HIS A 31 4.58 -6.53 10.11
C HIS A 31 4.36 -7.87 10.83
N PRO A 32 4.45 -9.01 10.13
CA PRO A 32 4.32 -10.32 10.75
C PRO A 32 5.50 -10.70 11.64
N SER A 33 6.65 -10.01 11.53
CA SER A 33 7.85 -10.31 12.32
C SER A 33 8.19 -11.81 12.21
N ILE A 34 8.40 -12.50 13.35
CA ILE A 34 8.67 -13.94 13.40
C ILE A 34 7.46 -14.81 13.04
N TYR A 35 6.24 -14.27 13.04
CA TYR A 35 5.02 -15.05 12.87
C TYR A 35 4.73 -15.42 11.41
N ARG A 36 5.52 -14.94 10.44
CA ARG A 36 5.40 -15.37 9.04
C ARG A 36 5.72 -16.85 8.86
N LYS A 37 6.72 -17.37 9.58
CA LYS A 37 7.13 -18.78 9.50
C LYS A 37 6.43 -19.58 10.61
N GLN A 38 5.54 -20.48 10.24
CA GLN A 38 4.73 -21.27 11.19
C GLN A 38 5.61 -22.17 12.09
N ASN A 39 6.67 -22.77 11.54
CA ASN A 39 7.51 -23.75 12.24
C ASN A 39 8.92 -23.22 12.49
N LEU A 40 9.03 -22.18 13.31
CA LEU A 40 10.33 -21.73 13.83
C LEU A 40 10.84 -22.68 14.92
N SER A 41 12.10 -23.09 14.80
CA SER A 41 12.83 -23.77 15.85
C SER A 41 12.98 -22.87 17.10
N LYS A 42 13.26 -23.48 18.25
CA LYS A 42 13.50 -22.73 19.51
C LYS A 42 14.68 -21.76 19.38
N ALA A 43 15.69 -22.08 18.56
CA ALA A 43 16.83 -21.21 18.32
C ALA A 43 16.44 -19.99 17.48
N GLU A 44 15.67 -20.19 16.40
CA GLU A 44 15.22 -19.08 15.55
C GLU A 44 14.30 -18.10 16.30
N ARG A 45 13.41 -18.61 17.17
CA ARG A 45 12.56 -17.76 18.03
C ARG A 45 13.34 -16.87 19.00
N ARG A 46 14.56 -17.28 19.39
CA ARG A 46 15.43 -16.51 20.29
C ARG A 46 16.25 -15.45 19.57
N SER A 47 16.26 -15.45 18.24
CA SER A 47 16.97 -14.47 17.42
C SER A 47 16.03 -13.71 16.48
N PRO A 48 15.03 -12.96 16.98
CA PRO A 48 14.08 -12.23 16.13
C PRO A 48 14.77 -11.34 15.09
N LEU A 49 15.88 -10.69 15.45
CA LEU A 49 16.63 -9.81 14.53
C LEU A 49 17.10 -10.50 13.24
N LEU A 50 17.33 -11.82 13.26
CA LEU A 50 17.79 -12.59 12.10
C LEU A 50 16.64 -13.20 11.29
N TYR A 51 15.49 -13.43 11.93
CA TYR A 51 14.40 -14.23 11.35
C TYR A 51 13.07 -13.49 11.23
N GLN A 52 12.99 -12.25 11.72
CA GLN A 52 11.79 -11.43 11.58
C GLN A 52 11.61 -10.97 10.14
N ASP A 53 10.36 -10.94 9.70
CA ASP A 53 9.97 -10.31 8.47
C ASP A 53 9.51 -8.87 8.72
N CYS A 54 10.24 -7.91 8.14
CA CYS A 54 9.93 -6.49 8.17
C CYS A 54 9.55 -5.92 6.79
N SER A 55 9.29 -6.80 5.82
CA SER A 55 8.97 -6.42 4.43
C SER A 55 7.52 -6.70 4.06
N HIS A 56 6.90 -7.69 4.69
CA HIS A 56 5.51 -8.10 4.45
C HIS A 56 4.58 -7.56 5.54
N TRP A 57 3.28 -7.71 5.34
CA TRP A 57 2.26 -7.19 6.23
C TRP A 57 1.34 -8.31 6.72
N CYS A 58 0.90 -8.21 7.98
CA CYS A 58 -0.21 -9.02 8.48
C CYS A 58 -1.52 -8.66 7.77
N LEU A 59 -2.43 -9.64 7.70
CA LEU A 59 -3.81 -9.44 7.29
C LEU A 59 -4.75 -9.96 8.40
N PRO A 60 -5.79 -9.20 8.80
CA PRO A 60 -6.08 -7.81 8.37
C PRO A 60 -4.98 -6.82 8.82
N GLY A 61 -4.79 -5.72 8.10
CA GLY A 61 -3.69 -4.78 8.38
C GLY A 61 -3.48 -3.65 7.39
N VAL A 62 -2.22 -3.21 7.26
CA VAL A 62 -1.82 -2.04 6.45
C VAL A 62 -2.28 -2.11 4.98
N PRO A 63 -2.23 -3.28 4.29
CA PRO A 63 -2.73 -3.40 2.93
C PRO A 63 -4.23 -3.11 2.77
N ASP A 64 -5.03 -3.30 3.82
CA ASP A 64 -6.47 -3.00 3.76
C ASP A 64 -6.70 -1.50 3.61
N ALA A 65 -5.95 -0.67 4.34
CA ALA A 65 -6.00 0.79 4.22
C ALA A 65 -5.55 1.27 2.82
N TRP A 66 -4.59 0.59 2.18
CA TRP A 66 -4.23 0.89 0.79
C TRP A 66 -5.38 0.60 -0.17
N ASN A 67 -6.09 -0.51 0.05
CA ASN A 67 -7.26 -0.89 -0.74
C ASN A 67 -8.42 0.08 -0.55
N GLU A 68 -8.63 0.60 0.66
CA GLU A 68 -9.64 1.64 0.92
C GLU A 68 -9.35 2.93 0.14
N ILE A 69 -8.09 3.37 0.11
CA ILE A 69 -7.67 4.55 -0.67
C ILE A 69 -7.87 4.30 -2.18
N LEU A 70 -7.49 3.11 -2.67
CA LEU A 70 -7.72 2.73 -4.06
C LEU A 70 -9.23 2.76 -4.40
N TYR A 71 -10.06 2.18 -3.54
CA TYR A 71 -11.51 2.14 -3.73
C TYR A 71 -12.10 3.55 -3.78
N ALA A 72 -11.71 4.43 -2.86
CA ALA A 72 -12.13 5.83 -2.85
C ALA A 72 -11.76 6.56 -4.15
N GLU A 73 -10.53 6.36 -4.65
CA GLU A 73 -10.05 6.97 -5.89
C GLU A 73 -10.86 6.51 -7.11
N LEU A 74 -11.19 5.21 -7.18
CA LEU A 74 -12.05 4.67 -8.25
C LEU A 74 -13.44 5.29 -8.21
N LEU A 75 -14.06 5.40 -7.03
CA LEU A 75 -15.38 6.03 -6.88
C LEU A 75 -15.37 7.51 -7.28
N ILE A 76 -14.36 8.26 -6.88
CA ILE A 76 -14.22 9.68 -7.24
C ILE A 76 -14.08 9.84 -8.76
N ASN A 77 -13.29 8.98 -9.40
CA ASN A 77 -13.09 9.01 -10.84
C ASN A 77 -14.36 8.67 -11.62
N GLU A 78 -15.11 7.65 -11.20
CA GLU A 78 -16.41 7.32 -11.80
C GLU A 78 -17.41 8.48 -11.64
N ASN A 79 -17.49 9.06 -10.45
CA ASN A 79 -18.34 10.23 -10.21
C ASN A 79 -17.97 11.41 -11.10
N ARG A 80 -16.67 11.70 -11.29
CA ARG A 80 -16.20 12.77 -12.17
C ARG A 80 -16.61 12.54 -13.62
N LYS A 81 -16.49 11.31 -14.13
CA LYS A 81 -16.93 10.94 -15.48
C LYS A 81 -18.43 11.19 -15.66
N HIS A 82 -19.25 10.76 -14.70
CA HIS A 82 -20.70 11.00 -14.73
C HIS A 82 -21.05 12.49 -14.75
N GLN A 83 -20.36 13.33 -13.96
CA GLN A 83 -20.61 14.78 -13.95
C GLN A 83 -20.25 15.44 -15.28
N ILE A 84 -19.14 15.05 -15.91
CA ILE A 84 -18.75 15.54 -17.23
C ILE A 84 -19.79 15.14 -18.27
N GLN A 85 -20.25 13.90 -18.26
CA GLN A 85 -21.25 13.42 -19.21
C GLN A 85 -22.60 14.14 -19.06
N LYS A 86 -23.01 14.47 -17.83
CA LYS A 86 -24.22 15.26 -17.57
C LYS A 86 -24.11 16.71 -18.05
N ARG A 87 -22.90 17.31 -18.03
CA ARG A 87 -22.67 18.68 -18.51
C ARG A 87 -22.67 18.81 -20.03
N HIS A 88 -22.44 17.72 -20.75
CA HIS A 88 -22.45 17.67 -22.22
C HIS A 88 -23.78 17.19 -22.81
N ARG A 89 -24.78 16.91 -21.97
CA ARG A 89 -26.18 16.71 -22.37
C ARG A 89 -26.97 17.97 -22.06
#